data_AF-A0A210P6V9-F1
#
_entry.id   AF-A0A210P6V9-F1
#
_cell.length_a   1.000
_cell.length_b   1.000
_cell.length_c   1.000
_cell.angle_alpha   90.00
_cell.angle_beta   90.00
_cell.angle_gamma   90.00
#
_symmetry.space_group_name_H-M   'P 1'
#
loop_
_entity.id
_entity.type
_entity.pdbx_description
1 polymer ?
#
loop_
_entity_poly.entity_id
_entity_poly.type
_entity_poly.pdbx_seq_one_letter_code
_entity_poly.pdbx_strand_id
1 'polypeptide(L)' 'MKIWWEINITWLVLFVAGAIYLLNRRIDGAGAIQTPTVRMVSLAILGGCFIFVCLCQLLVLFFIKRKSK' A
#
# COMPACT_ATOMS: atom_id res chain seq x y z
N MET A 1 -17.24 -11.57 6.72
CA MET A 1 -16.68 -11.60 5.35
C MET A 1 -16.85 -10.30 4.57
N LYS A 2 -18.03 -9.63 4.57
CA LYS A 2 -18.19 -8.31 3.89
C LYS A 2 -17.20 -7.24 4.38
N ILE A 3 -17.16 -6.99 5.69
CA ILE A 3 -16.23 -6.04 6.33
C ILE A 3 -14.76 -6.34 6.01
N TRP A 4 -14.40 -7.63 5.89
CA TRP A 4 -13.03 -8.03 5.52
C TRP A 4 -12.65 -7.51 4.13
N TRP A 5 -13.54 -7.68 3.15
CA TRP A 5 -13.34 -7.17 1.80
C TRP A 5 -13.32 -5.64 1.74
N GLU A 6 -14.18 -4.97 2.50
CA GLU A 6 -14.20 -3.49 2.58
C GLU A 6 -12.86 -2.94 3.09
N ILE A 7 -12.27 -3.57 4.12
CA ILE A 7 -10.95 -3.19 4.63
C ILE A 7 -9.87 -3.37 3.55
N ASN A 8 -9.89 -4.49 2.81
CA ASN A 8 -8.91 -4.73 1.74
C ASN A 8 -9.04 -3.71 0.60
N ILE A 9 -10.27 -3.39 0.19
CA ILE A 9 -10.52 -2.37 -0.83
C ILE A 9 -10.04 -0.99 -0.35
N THR A 10 -10.30 -0.64 0.91
CA THR A 10 -9.84 0.63 1.48
C THR A 10 -8.32 0.75 1.42
N TRP A 11 -7.59 -0.30 1.80
CA TRP A 11 -6.13 -0.34 1.69
C TRP A 11 -5.63 -0.21 0.25
N LEU A 12 -6.29 -0.87 -0.69
CA LEU A 12 -5.96 -0.78 -2.11
C LEU A 12 -6.16 0.65 -2.64
N VAL A 13 -7.27 1.30 -2.28
CA VAL A 13 -7.55 2.69 -2.67
C VAL A 13 -6.50 3.65 -2.10
N LEU A 14 -6.13 3.50 -0.83
CA LEU A 14 -5.08 4.32 -0.21
C LEU A 14 -3.73 4.14 -0.90
N PHE A 15 -3.37 2.89 -1.26
CA PHE A 15 -2.16 2.61 -2.00
C PHE A 15 -2.13 3.28 -3.38
N VAL A 16 -3.22 3.13 -4.15
CA VAL A 16 -3.35 3.73 -5.49
C VAL A 16 -3.29 5.26 -5.41
N ALA A 17 -4.02 5.86 -4.47
CA ALA A 17 -4.00 7.31 -4.25
C ALA A 17 -2.59 7.81 -3.88
N GLY A 18 -1.88 7.09 -3.00
CA GLY A 18 -0.50 7.38 -2.64
C GLY A 18 0.45 7.28 -3.83
N ALA A 19 0.30 6.26 -4.68
CA ALA A 19 1.12 6.10 -5.88
C ALA A 19 0.92 7.23 -6.88
N ILE A 20 -0.34 7.64 -7.13
CA ILE A 20 -0.67 8.78 -8.00
C ILE A 20 -0.05 10.07 -7.42
N TYR A 21 -0.18 10.29 -6.11
CA TYR A 21 0.42 11.45 -5.46
C TYR A 21 1.95 11.50 -5.62
N LEU A 22 2.63 10.37 -5.42
CA LEU A 22 4.09 10.25 -5.63
C LEU A 22 4.51 10.51 -7.09
N LEU A 23 3.69 10.07 -8.05
CA LEU A 23 3.94 10.27 -9.47
C LEU A 23 3.79 11.73 -9.89
N ASN A 24 2.85 12.46 -9.30
CA ASN A 24 2.51 13.82 -9.72
C ASN A 24 3.27 14.91 -8.93
N ARG A 25 3.80 14.61 -7.75
CA ARG A 25 4.54 15.62 -6.97
C ARG A 25 5.90 15.96 -7.58
N ARG A 26 6.27 17.24 -7.52
CA ARG A 26 7.53 17.80 -8.04
C ARG A 26 8.63 17.92 -6.99
N ILE A 27 8.23 18.18 -5.74
CA ILE A 27 9.11 18.40 -4.59
C ILE A 27 8.64 17.47 -3.49
N ASP A 28 9.57 16.92 -2.71
CA ASP A 28 9.26 16.10 -1.55
C ASP A 28 9.07 16.93 -0.26
N GLY A 29 8.81 16.27 0.86
CA GLY A 29 8.60 16.93 2.16
C GLY A 29 9.85 17.61 2.72
N ALA A 30 11.04 17.33 2.16
CA ALA A 30 12.31 17.95 2.55
C ALA A 30 12.70 19.12 1.63
N GLY A 31 11.88 19.45 0.63
CA GLY A 31 12.21 20.48 -0.36
C GLY A 31 13.10 19.98 -1.50
N ALA A 32 13.39 18.68 -1.58
CA ALA A 32 14.22 18.11 -2.64
C ALA A 32 13.41 17.82 -3.90
N ILE A 33 14.03 18.03 -5.05
CA ILE A 33 13.40 17.80 -6.36
C ILE A 33 13.27 16.30 -6.61
N GLN A 34 12.06 15.87 -6.95
CA GLN A 34 11.79 14.48 -7.26
C GLN A 34 12.33 14.13 -8.65
N THR A 35 13.51 13.51 -8.72
CA THR A 35 14.05 12.95 -9.97
C THR A 35 13.32 11.65 -10.33
N PRO A 36 13.37 11.20 -11.61
CA PRO A 36 12.77 9.94 -12.02
C PRO A 36 13.25 8.75 -11.17
N THR A 37 14.55 8.69 -10.87
CA THR A 37 15.14 7.65 -10.01
C THR A 37 14.57 7.68 -8.60
N VAL A 38 14.52 8.85 -7.96
CA VAL A 38 14.00 9.00 -6.59
C VAL A 38 12.50 8.69 -6.53
N ARG A 39 11.74 9.02 -7.58
CA ARG A 39 10.33 8.66 -7.71
C ARG A 39 10.12 7.15 -7.78
N MET A 40 10.92 6.44 -8.57
CA MET A 40 10.85 4.97 -8.64
C MET A 40 11.19 4.33 -7.29
N VAL A 41 12.22 4.82 -6.59
CA VAL A 41 12.57 4.33 -5.25
C VAL A 41 11.42 4.58 -4.26
N SER A 42 10.81 5.77 -4.30
CA SER A 42 9.67 6.10 -3.43
C SER A 42 8.47 5.18 -3.70
N LEU A 43 8.20 4.87 -4.97
CA LEU A 43 7.16 3.92 -5.36
C LEU A 43 7.48 2.49 -4.94
N ALA A 44 8.75 2.06 -5.04
CA ALA A 44 9.18 0.75 -4.59
C ALA A 44 9.02 0.59 -3.07
N ILE A 45 9.33 1.63 -2.29
CA ILE A 45 9.11 1.65 -0.84
C ILE A 45 7.62 1.56 -0.54
N LEU A 46 6.79 2.38 -1.18
CA LEU A 46 5.33 2.34 -1.02
C LEU A 46 4.78 0.95 -1.37
N GLY A 47 5.26 0.35 -2.46
CA GLY A 47 4.92 -1.01 -2.88
C GLY A 47 5.34 -2.07 -1.87
N GLY A 48 6.55 -1.97 -1.33
CA GLY A 48 7.03 -2.85 -0.26
C GLY A 48 6.17 -2.80 0.99
N CYS A 49 5.79 -1.60 1.44
CA CYS A 49 4.86 -1.42 2.55
C CYS A 49 3.49 -2.05 2.26
N PHE A 50 2.97 -1.88 1.04
CA PHE A 50 1.70 -2.48 0.65
C PHE A 50 1.75 -4.01 0.63
N ILE A 51 2.81 -4.60 0.09
CA ILE A 51 3.04 -6.05 0.12
C ILE A 51 3.06 -6.55 1.56
N PHE A 52 3.77 -5.86 2.45
CA PHE A 52 3.82 -6.22 3.87
C PHE A 52 2.42 -6.23 4.51
N VAL A 53 1.62 -5.19 4.27
CA VAL A 53 0.23 -5.12 4.76
C VAL A 53 -0.61 -6.26 4.19
N CYS A 54 -0.50 -6.56 2.89
CA CYS A 54 -1.20 -7.70 2.27
C CYS A 54 -0.80 -9.04 2.89
N LEU A 55 0.48 -9.25 3.22
CA LEU A 55 0.95 -10.46 3.90
C LEU A 55 0.31 -10.59 5.29
N CYS A 56 0.29 -9.52 6.08
CA CYS A 56 -0.40 -9.51 7.37
C CYS A 56 -1.88 -9.83 7.23
N GLN A 57 -2.57 -9.25 6.24
CA GLN A 57 -3.97 -9.54 5.95
C GLN A 57 -4.19 -11.00 5.57
N LEU A 58 -3.33 -11.58 4.71
CA LEU A 58 -3.41 -12.99 4.33
C LEU A 58 -3.22 -13.93 5.53
N LEU A 59 -2.27 -13.63 6.42
CA LEU A 59 -2.07 -14.40 7.65
C LEU A 59 -3.32 -14.36 8.53
N VAL A 60 -3.90 -13.18 8.76
CA VAL A 60 -5.12 -13.04 9.55
C VAL A 60 -6.30 -13.78 8.90
N LEU A 61 -6.47 -13.67 7.58
CA LEU A 61 -7.52 -14.40 6.86
C LEU A 61 -7.35 -15.91 6.98
N PHE A 62 -6.10 -16.40 6.92
CA PHE A 62 -5.79 -17.81 7.13
C PHE A 62 -6.24 -18.28 8.52
N PHE A 63 -5.91 -17.53 9.58
CA PHE A 63 -6.35 -17.86 10.94
C PHE A 63 -7.88 -17.82 11.11
N ILE A 64 -8.55 -16.82 10.54
CA ILE A 64 -10.03 -16.72 10.57
C ILE A 64 -10.66 -17.94 9.90
N LYS A 65 -10.18 -18.33 8.71
CA LYS A 65 -10.69 -19.50 7.99
C LYS A 65 -10.41 -20.81 8.71
N ARG A 66 -9.26 -20.92 9.39
CA ARG A 66 -8.90 -22.10 10.18
C ARG A 66 -9.79 -22.30 11.41
N LYS A 67 -10.21 -21.22 12.08
CA LYS A 67 -11.16 -21.30 13.21
C LYS A 67 -12.60 -21.60 12.79
N SER A 68 -12.96 -21.32 11.54
CA SER A 68 -14.30 -21.52 11.02
C SER A 68 -14.56 -22.93 10.47
N LYS A 69 -13.50 -23.75 10.33
CA LYS A 69 -13.57 -25.19 10.09
C LYS A 69 -13.52 -25.91 11.43
#